data_AF-A0A961G4U2-F1
#
_entry.id   AF-A0A961G4U2-F1
#
_cell.length_a   1.000
_cell.length_b   1.000
_cell.length_c   1.000
_cell.angle_alpha   90.00
_cell.angle_beta   90.00
_cell.angle_gamma   90.00
#
_symmetry.space_group_name_H-M   'P 1'
#
loop_
_entity.id
_entity.type
_entity.pdbx_description
1 polymer ?
#
loop_
_entity_poly.entity_id
_entity_poly.type
_entity_poly.pdbx_seq_one_letter_code
_entity_poly.pdbx_strand_id
1 'polypeptide(L)'
;LPGTTEGRDAMALLHARAGRIHAISQLLKAYSLYERDVHYVVHDGEIIIVDQGTGREMEGRRWSDGLHQAVEAREGLDTGSENRTYATITIQNYFRLYDRLSGMTGTASTASSEFHDIYGLDVLPIPTNRPCIRIDESDAVYRTRREKYNAVVARIAAEHSTGRPVLVGTASVEASETLSRMLKR
;
A
#
# COMPACT_ATOMS: atom_id res chain seq x y z
N LEU A 1 3.65 -40.53 12.02
CA LEU A 1 3.17 -40.66 10.64
C LEU A 1 3.47 -39.45 9.74
N PRO A 2 3.50 -38.18 10.19
CA PRO A 2 3.84 -37.04 9.30
C PRO A 2 5.35 -36.80 9.09
N GLY A 3 6.22 -37.51 9.82
CA GLY A 3 7.66 -37.22 9.89
C GLY A 3 8.57 -38.12 9.05
N THR A 4 8.05 -39.17 8.41
CA THR A 4 8.84 -40.12 7.60
C THR A 4 8.95 -39.67 6.15
N THR A 5 10.02 -40.10 5.45
CA THR A 5 10.25 -39.77 4.02
C THR A 5 9.06 -40.19 3.15
N GLU A 6 8.52 -41.39 3.36
CA GLU A 6 7.31 -41.88 2.68
C GLU A 6 6.07 -41.01 2.93
N GLY A 7 5.92 -40.47 4.15
CA GLY A 7 4.82 -39.57 4.50
C GLY A 7 4.93 -38.21 3.80
N ARG A 8 6.15 -37.71 3.61
CA ARG A 8 6.43 -36.47 2.86
C ARG A 8 6.17 -36.65 1.37
N ASP A 9 6.57 -37.78 0.79
CA ASP A 9 6.35 -38.10 -0.62
C ASP A 9 4.87 -38.30 -0.93
N ALA A 10 4.12 -38.97 -0.05
CA ALA A 10 2.68 -39.11 -0.16
C ALA A 10 1.95 -37.75 -0.10
N MET A 11 2.38 -36.84 0.78
CA MET A 11 1.82 -35.49 0.89
C MET A 11 2.11 -34.65 -0.36
N ALA A 12 3.33 -34.72 -0.89
CA ALA A 12 3.70 -34.05 -2.13
C ALA A 12 2.87 -34.55 -3.33
N LEU A 13 2.66 -35.86 -3.44
CA LEU A 13 1.80 -36.46 -4.46
C LEU A 13 0.34 -35.98 -4.35
N LEU A 14 -0.19 -35.90 -3.12
CA LEU A 14 -1.54 -35.42 -2.87
C LEU A 14 -1.69 -33.95 -3.28
N HIS A 15 -0.74 -33.08 -2.91
CA HIS A 15 -0.73 -31.68 -3.32
C HIS A 15 -0.68 -31.53 -4.85
N ALA A 16 0.17 -32.30 -5.53
CA ALA A 16 0.29 -32.26 -6.99
C ALA A 16 -0.98 -32.77 -7.71
N ARG A 17 -1.70 -33.74 -7.12
CA ARG A 17 -3.01 -34.19 -7.63
C ARG A 17 -4.08 -33.12 -7.41
N ALA A 18 -4.14 -32.53 -6.22
CA ALA A 18 -5.07 -31.47 -5.90
C ALA A 18 -4.89 -30.25 -6.83
N GLY A 19 -3.64 -29.83 -7.06
CA GLY A 19 -3.33 -28.75 -8.00
C GLY A 19 -3.76 -29.05 -9.44
N ARG A 20 -3.59 -30.28 -9.93
CA ARG A 20 -4.08 -30.70 -11.26
C ARG A 20 -5.60 -30.67 -11.37
N ILE A 21 -6.30 -31.22 -10.39
CA ILE A 21 -7.77 -31.19 -10.36
C ILE A 21 -8.27 -29.75 -10.37
N HIS A 22 -7.64 -28.88 -9.59
CA HIS A 22 -7.94 -27.46 -9.55
C HIS A 22 -7.72 -26.78 -10.92
N ALA A 23 -6.56 -26.99 -11.55
CA ALA A 23 -6.26 -26.44 -12.87
C ALA A 23 -7.26 -26.91 -13.95
N ILE A 24 -7.60 -28.21 -13.97
CA ILE A 24 -8.60 -28.76 -14.90
C ILE A 24 -9.97 -28.10 -14.68
N SER A 25 -10.37 -27.89 -13.42
CA SER A 25 -11.63 -27.22 -13.08
C SER A 25 -11.66 -25.77 -13.57
N GLN A 26 -10.57 -25.01 -13.37
CA GLN A 26 -10.49 -23.62 -13.86
C GLN A 26 -10.46 -23.54 -15.39
N LEU A 27 -9.74 -24.45 -16.06
CA LEU A 27 -9.76 -24.55 -17.53
C LEU A 27 -11.17 -24.88 -18.03
N LEU A 28 -11.86 -25.85 -17.43
CA LEU A 28 -13.22 -26.19 -17.84
C LEU A 28 -14.16 -24.98 -17.69
N LYS A 29 -14.09 -24.24 -16.58
CA LYS A 29 -14.83 -22.98 -16.41
C LYS A 29 -14.46 -21.94 -17.46
N ALA A 30 -13.16 -21.72 -17.69
CA ALA A 30 -12.67 -20.77 -18.68
C ALA A 30 -13.21 -21.10 -20.08
N TYR A 31 -13.27 -22.37 -20.47
CA TYR A 31 -13.80 -22.81 -21.78
C TYR A 31 -15.33 -22.82 -21.88
N SER A 32 -16.04 -23.06 -20.77
CA SER A 32 -17.48 -23.35 -20.80
C SER A 32 -18.36 -22.18 -20.36
N LEU A 33 -17.83 -21.28 -19.53
CA LEU A 33 -18.62 -20.22 -18.87
C LEU A 33 -18.16 -18.80 -19.22
N TYR A 34 -16.93 -18.63 -19.70
CA TYR A 34 -16.39 -17.32 -20.06
C TYR A 34 -16.31 -17.23 -21.57
N GLU A 35 -16.71 -16.10 -22.13
CA GLU A 35 -16.78 -15.89 -23.57
C GLU A 35 -16.10 -14.57 -23.92
N ARG A 36 -15.24 -14.63 -24.94
CA ARG A 36 -14.59 -13.45 -25.51
C ARG A 36 -15.64 -12.50 -26.09
N ASP A 37 -15.39 -11.21 -25.93
CA ASP A 37 -16.27 -10.10 -26.32
C ASP A 37 -17.59 -10.00 -25.52
N VAL A 38 -17.75 -10.84 -24.48
CA VAL A 38 -18.87 -10.79 -23.52
C VAL A 38 -18.37 -10.61 -22.09
N HIS A 39 -17.44 -11.47 -21.67
CA HIS A 39 -16.88 -11.50 -20.31
C HIS A 39 -15.51 -10.85 -20.24
N TYR A 40 -14.77 -10.85 -21.36
CA TYR A 40 -13.45 -10.27 -21.49
C TYR A 40 -13.14 -9.96 -22.94
N VAL A 41 -12.15 -9.09 -23.14
CA VAL A 41 -11.52 -8.85 -24.44
C VAL A 41 -10.03 -9.18 -24.36
N VAL A 42 -9.43 -9.43 -25.52
CA VAL A 42 -7.98 -9.61 -25.64
C VAL A 42 -7.42 -8.35 -26.28
N HIS A 43 -6.59 -7.60 -25.55
CA HIS A 43 -5.95 -6.38 -26.03
C HIS A 43 -4.45 -6.43 -25.72
N ASP A 44 -3.61 -6.14 -26.70
CA ASP A 44 -2.13 -6.15 -26.57
C ASP A 44 -1.54 -7.42 -25.91
N GLY A 45 -2.20 -8.57 -26.11
CA GLY A 45 -1.77 -9.85 -25.54
C GLY A 45 -2.15 -10.04 -24.06
N GLU A 46 -3.01 -9.19 -23.50
CA GLU A 46 -3.55 -9.29 -22.15
C GLU A 46 -5.07 -9.51 -22.16
N ILE A 47 -5.55 -10.20 -21.12
CA ILE A 47 -6.98 -10.37 -20.87
C ILE A 47 -7.51 -9.18 -20.07
N ILE A 48 -8.44 -8.43 -20.64
CA ILE A 48 -9.14 -7.34 -19.96
C ILE A 48 -10.57 -7.78 -19.65
N ILE A 49 -10.94 -7.75 -18.37
CA ILE A 49 -12.27 -8.15 -17.92
C ILE A 49 -13.28 -7.08 -18.35
N VAL A 50 -14.44 -7.51 -18.85
CA VAL A 50 -15.56 -6.62 -19.19
C VAL A 50 -16.62 -6.70 -18.09
N ASP A 51 -17.05 -5.55 -17.58
CA ASP A 51 -18.21 -5.46 -16.70
C ASP A 51 -19.49 -5.74 -17.49
N GLN A 52 -20.17 -6.85 -17.21
CA GLN A 52 -21.40 -7.25 -17.91
C GLN A 52 -22.56 -6.26 -17.76
N GLY A 53 -22.58 -5.43 -16.71
CA GLY A 53 -23.65 -4.44 -16.51
C GLY A 53 -23.46 -3.20 -17.37
N THR A 54 -22.21 -2.80 -17.61
CA THR A 54 -21.88 -1.50 -18.24
C THR A 54 -21.15 -1.62 -19.57
N GLY A 55 -20.62 -2.81 -19.90
CA GLY A 55 -19.75 -3.04 -21.05
C GLY A 55 -18.37 -2.40 -20.92
N ARG A 56 -18.01 -1.86 -19.74
CA ARG A 56 -16.73 -1.18 -19.54
C ARG A 56 -15.61 -2.18 -19.31
N GLU A 57 -14.47 -1.89 -19.93
CA GLU A 57 -13.20 -2.57 -19.70
C GLU A 57 -12.66 -2.24 -18.30
N MET A 58 -12.26 -3.27 -17.57
CA MET A 58 -11.74 -3.17 -16.20
C MET A 58 -10.24 -3.45 -16.16
N GLU A 59 -9.44 -2.50 -16.66
CA GLU A 59 -7.98 -2.59 -16.67
C GLU A 59 -7.41 -2.89 -15.27
N GLY A 60 -6.41 -3.78 -15.22
CA GLY A 60 -5.73 -4.18 -13.99
C GLY A 60 -6.52 -5.13 -13.07
N ARG A 61 -7.78 -5.44 -13.36
CA ARG A 61 -8.52 -6.49 -12.64
C ARG A 61 -8.19 -7.87 -13.20
N ARG A 62 -7.99 -8.83 -12.30
CA ARG A 62 -7.83 -10.26 -12.61
C ARG A 62 -8.92 -11.07 -11.89
N TRP A 63 -9.38 -12.16 -12.49
CA TRP A 63 -10.19 -13.14 -11.76
C TRP A 63 -9.30 -13.93 -10.81
N SER A 64 -9.83 -14.25 -9.64
CA SER A 64 -9.10 -14.97 -8.58
C SER A 64 -9.05 -16.49 -8.83
N ASP A 65 -8.28 -17.19 -7.98
CA ASP A 65 -8.31 -18.65 -7.87
C ASP A 65 -7.85 -19.36 -9.17
N GLY A 66 -6.86 -18.78 -9.85
CA GLY A 66 -6.28 -19.34 -11.07
C GLY A 66 -7.15 -19.23 -12.34
N LEU A 67 -8.35 -18.65 -12.25
CA LEU A 67 -9.25 -18.54 -13.39
C LEU A 67 -8.71 -17.62 -14.49
N HIS A 68 -8.04 -16.52 -14.12
CA HIS A 68 -7.47 -15.60 -15.10
C HIS A 68 -6.37 -16.24 -15.92
N GLN A 69 -5.50 -17.02 -15.28
CA GLN A 69 -4.48 -17.82 -15.96
C GLN A 69 -5.11 -18.90 -16.84
N ALA A 70 -6.24 -19.48 -16.43
CA ALA A 70 -6.96 -20.44 -17.25
C ALA A 70 -7.55 -19.80 -18.53
N VAL A 71 -8.01 -18.54 -18.46
CA VAL A 71 -8.48 -17.78 -19.63
C VAL A 71 -7.30 -17.34 -20.50
N GLU A 72 -6.21 -16.84 -19.92
CA GLU A 72 -4.95 -16.55 -20.63
C GLU A 72 -4.47 -17.80 -21.40
N ALA A 73 -4.40 -18.95 -20.73
CA ALA A 73 -3.99 -20.22 -21.34
C ALA A 73 -4.96 -20.71 -22.43
N ARG A 74 -6.27 -20.46 -22.27
CA ARG A 74 -7.27 -20.76 -23.31
C ARG A 74 -7.02 -19.94 -24.58
N GLU A 75 -6.71 -18.66 -24.43
CA GLU A 75 -6.42 -17.75 -25.56
C GLU A 75 -4.99 -17.92 -26.09
N GLY A 76 -4.18 -18.82 -25.51
CA GLY A 76 -2.81 -19.09 -25.92
C GLY A 76 -1.82 -17.98 -25.53
N LEU A 77 -2.17 -17.17 -24.53
CA LEU A 77 -1.34 -16.09 -23.99
C LEU A 77 -0.38 -16.63 -22.93
N ASP A 78 0.72 -15.91 -22.72
CA ASP A 78 1.65 -16.24 -21.64
C ASP A 78 0.97 -16.01 -20.28
N THR A 79 1.01 -17.03 -19.42
CA THR A 79 0.35 -16.94 -18.13
C THR A 79 1.25 -16.20 -17.16
N GLY A 80 0.81 -15.02 -16.71
CA GLY A 80 1.52 -14.27 -15.67
C GLY A 80 1.55 -15.02 -14.34
N SER A 81 2.59 -14.79 -13.53
CA SER A 81 2.65 -15.33 -12.17
C SER A 81 1.58 -14.68 -11.28
N GLU A 82 0.75 -15.49 -10.62
CA GLU A 82 -0.20 -14.99 -9.65
C GLU A 82 0.53 -14.66 -8.34
N ASN A 83 0.55 -13.38 -7.95
CA ASN A 83 0.87 -13.02 -6.58
C ASN A 83 -0.32 -13.38 -5.70
N ARG A 84 -0.25 -14.52 -5.02
CA ARG A 84 -1.29 -14.98 -4.10
C ARG A 84 -1.08 -14.37 -2.71
N THR A 85 -2.07 -13.62 -2.24
CA THR A 85 -2.12 -13.20 -0.84
C THR A 85 -2.50 -14.39 0.05
N TYR A 86 -1.54 -14.93 0.79
CA TYR A 86 -1.78 -16.06 1.69
C TYR A 86 -2.45 -15.68 3.01
N ALA A 87 -2.14 -14.49 3.52
CA ALA A 87 -2.69 -13.98 4.76
C ALA A 87 -2.81 -12.46 4.68
N THR A 88 -3.79 -11.90 5.38
CA THR A 88 -3.98 -10.45 5.50
C THR A 88 -4.48 -10.14 6.88
N ILE A 89 -3.93 -9.10 7.48
CA ILE A 89 -4.43 -8.51 8.71
C ILE A 89 -4.19 -7.00 8.63
N THR A 90 -5.15 -6.22 9.11
CA THR A 90 -4.97 -4.77 9.23
C THR A 90 -4.07 -4.48 10.44
N ILE A 91 -3.37 -3.35 10.43
CA ILE A 91 -2.55 -2.92 11.58
C ILE A 91 -3.41 -2.84 12.85
N GLN A 92 -4.64 -2.36 12.72
CA GLN A 92 -5.60 -2.28 13.82
C GLN A 92 -5.87 -3.67 14.43
N ASN A 93 -6.24 -4.64 13.59
CA ASN A 93 -6.55 -5.99 14.05
C ASN A 93 -5.31 -6.72 14.58
N TYR A 94 -4.14 -6.46 13.98
CA TYR A 94 -2.89 -7.06 14.42
C TYR A 94 -2.54 -6.64 15.85
N PHE A 95 -2.61 -5.34 16.17
CA PHE A 95 -2.30 -4.86 17.51
C PHE A 95 -3.35 -5.25 18.55
N ARG A 96 -4.61 -5.49 18.15
CA ARG A 96 -5.65 -6.02 19.04
C ARG A 96 -5.41 -7.47 19.49
N LEU A 97 -4.48 -8.19 18.88
CA LEU A 97 -4.13 -9.56 19.29
C LEU A 97 -3.25 -9.60 20.55
N TYR A 98 -2.66 -8.47 20.96
CA TYR A 98 -1.80 -8.42 22.13
C TYR A 98 -2.62 -8.35 23.41
N ASP A 99 -2.33 -9.22 24.38
CA ASP A 99 -2.95 -9.20 25.71
C ASP A 99 -2.74 -7.85 26.43
N ARG A 100 -1.63 -7.17 26.12
CA ARG A 100 -1.31 -5.83 26.62
C ARG A 100 -0.70 -5.00 25.51
N LEU A 101 -1.30 -3.84 25.26
CA LEU A 101 -0.83 -2.86 24.29
C LEU A 101 -0.48 -1.54 24.99
N SER A 102 0.60 -0.91 24.57
CA SER A 102 1.01 0.43 25.02
C SER A 102 1.79 1.14 23.92
N GLY A 103 1.89 2.47 24.00
CA GLY A 103 2.60 3.28 23.02
C GLY A 103 3.11 4.60 23.60
N MET A 104 4.04 5.22 22.89
CA MET A 104 4.61 6.52 23.24
C MET A 104 4.76 7.39 22.00
N THR A 105 4.35 8.65 22.10
CA THR A 105 4.51 9.67 21.05
C THR A 105 4.35 11.07 21.66
N GLY A 106 4.92 12.08 21.00
CA GLY A 106 4.78 13.48 21.40
C GLY A 106 3.47 14.14 20.95
N THR A 107 2.64 13.48 20.14
CA THR A 107 1.50 14.11 19.42
C THR A 107 0.18 13.34 19.53
N ALA A 108 0.02 12.43 20.50
CA ALA A 108 -1.20 11.60 20.60
C ALA A 108 -2.44 12.34 21.11
N SER A 109 -2.29 13.49 21.80
CA SER A 109 -3.41 14.13 22.49
C SER A 109 -4.58 14.51 21.57
N THR A 110 -4.30 14.91 20.32
CA THR A 110 -5.34 15.25 19.34
C THR A 110 -6.05 14.04 18.75
N ALA A 111 -5.46 12.84 18.86
CA ALA A 111 -5.99 11.59 18.35
C ALA A 111 -6.46 10.66 19.49
N SER A 112 -6.67 11.19 20.70
CA SER A 112 -6.99 10.38 21.88
C SER A 112 -8.27 9.57 21.74
N SER A 113 -9.30 10.12 21.09
CA SER A 113 -10.56 9.38 20.85
C SER A 113 -10.33 8.19 19.93
N GLU A 114 -9.54 8.36 18.86
CA GLU A 114 -9.22 7.29 17.93
C GLU A 114 -8.42 6.16 18.60
N PHE A 115 -7.45 6.51 19.45
CA PHE A 115 -6.70 5.52 20.23
C PHE A 115 -7.60 4.73 21.19
N HIS A 116 -8.54 5.40 21.83
CA HIS A 116 -9.49 4.74 22.73
C HIS A 116 -10.46 3.84 21.95
N ASP A 117 -11.10 4.35 20.90
CA ASP A 117 -12.12 3.63 20.13
C ASP A 117 -11.55 2.42 19.39
N ILE A 118 -10.33 2.54 18.86
CA ILE A 118 -9.69 1.46 18.08
C ILE A 118 -8.93 0.51 18.99
N TYR A 119 -8.22 0.99 20.01
CA TYR A 119 -7.26 0.16 20.74
C TYR A 119 -7.54 0.04 22.25
N GLY A 120 -8.54 0.74 22.78
CA GLY A 120 -8.78 0.83 24.22
C GLY A 120 -7.62 1.51 24.96
N LEU A 121 -6.88 2.39 24.27
CA LEU A 121 -5.71 3.07 24.82
C LEU A 121 -6.07 4.49 25.22
N ASP A 122 -5.88 4.80 26.50
CA ASP A 122 -5.96 6.17 26.99
C ASP A 122 -4.64 6.92 26.73
N VAL A 123 -4.75 8.19 26.35
CA VAL A 123 -3.61 9.06 26.12
C VAL A 123 -3.34 9.92 27.35
N LEU A 124 -2.18 9.74 27.98
CA LEU A 124 -1.74 10.53 29.12
C LEU A 124 -0.64 11.52 28.71
N PRO A 125 -0.90 12.85 28.76
CA PRO A 125 0.13 13.85 28.55
C PRO A 125 1.14 13.85 29.70
N ILE A 126 2.40 13.53 29.40
CA ILE A 126 3.49 13.56 30.38
C ILE A 126 4.15 14.95 30.37
N PRO A 127 4.33 15.60 31.54
CA PRO A 127 5.03 16.88 31.62
C PRO A 127 6.45 16.81 31.05
N THR A 128 6.89 17.87 30.39
CA THR A 128 8.25 17.95 29.86
C THR A 128 9.27 18.12 30.99
N ASN A 129 10.44 17.50 30.84
CA ASN A 129 11.54 17.64 31.82
C ASN A 129 12.01 19.09 32.00
N ARG A 130 11.87 19.93 30.96
CA ARG A 130 12.15 21.37 31.00
C ARG A 130 11.00 22.14 30.36
N PRO A 131 10.74 23.40 30.75
CA PRO A 131 9.78 24.25 30.05
C PRO A 131 10.13 24.38 28.57
N CYS A 132 9.13 24.25 27.69
CA CYS A 132 9.32 24.48 26.26
C CYS A 132 9.47 25.99 26.01
N ILE A 133 10.60 26.40 25.44
CA ILE A 133 10.89 27.80 25.06
C ILE A 133 10.94 28.00 23.54
N ARG A 134 10.48 27.01 22.76
CA ARG A 134 10.45 27.10 21.31
C ARG A 134 9.41 28.15 20.90
N ILE A 135 9.82 29.07 20.02
CA ILE A 135 8.93 30.07 19.44
C ILE A 135 8.33 29.47 18.17
N ASP A 136 7.03 29.17 18.20
CA ASP A 136 6.27 28.71 17.05
C ASP A 136 5.63 29.94 16.35
N GLU A 137 6.18 30.32 15.19
CA GLU A 137 5.64 31.40 14.37
C GLU A 137 4.33 30.98 13.67
N SER A 138 3.44 31.94 13.39
CA SER A 138 2.21 31.67 12.64
C SER A 138 2.48 31.30 11.18
N ASP A 139 1.55 30.56 10.57
CA ASP A 139 1.65 30.15 9.18
C ASP A 139 1.72 31.35 8.21
N ALA A 140 2.68 31.29 7.28
CA ALA A 140 2.76 32.22 6.16
C ALA A 140 2.11 31.62 4.90
N VAL A 141 0.98 32.20 4.48
CA VAL A 141 0.21 31.74 3.33
C VAL A 141 0.52 32.59 2.10
N TYR A 142 0.82 31.94 0.97
CA TYR A 142 1.18 32.59 -0.29
C TYR A 142 0.18 32.23 -1.39
N ARG A 143 -0.05 33.18 -2.31
CA ARG A 143 -0.99 33.00 -3.42
C ARG A 143 -0.52 31.93 -4.40
N THR A 144 0.79 31.87 -4.67
CA THR A 144 1.37 30.90 -5.60
C THR A 144 2.47 30.06 -4.96
N ARG A 145 2.69 28.84 -5.51
CA ARG A 145 3.83 27.99 -5.09
C ARG A 145 5.17 28.70 -5.31
N ARG A 146 5.32 29.45 -6.41
CA ARG A 146 6.55 30.17 -6.74
C ARG A 146 6.89 31.22 -5.68
N GLU A 147 5.91 32.02 -5.26
CA GLU A 147 6.10 33.00 -4.18
C GLU A 147 6.48 32.33 -2.86
N LYS A 148 5.80 31.23 -2.50
CA LYS A 148 6.14 30.43 -1.33
C LYS A 148 7.60 29.96 -1.37
N TYR A 149 8.04 29.36 -2.47
CA TYR A 149 9.41 28.85 -2.58
C TYR A 149 10.46 29.97 -2.52
N ASN A 150 10.20 31.10 -3.19
CA ASN A 150 11.10 32.26 -3.12
C ASN A 150 11.21 32.80 -1.69
N ALA A 151 10.09 32.91 -0.98
CA ALA A 151 10.08 33.37 0.41
C ALA A 151 10.79 32.40 1.36
N VAL A 152 10.60 31.07 1.17
CA VAL A 152 11.32 30.03 1.92
C VAL A 152 12.83 30.14 1.69
N VAL A 153 13.28 30.26 0.43
CA VAL A 153 14.71 30.42 0.11
C VAL A 153 15.28 31.69 0.74
N ALA A 154 14.56 32.82 0.66
CA ALA A 154 14.98 34.07 1.28
C ALA A 154 15.12 33.94 2.81
N ARG A 155 14.16 33.26 3.48
CA ARG A 155 14.21 32.99 4.93
C ARG A 155 15.40 32.10 5.27
N ILE A 156 15.63 31.03 4.52
CA ILE A 156 16.78 30.13 4.72
C ILE A 156 18.09 30.91 4.61
N ALA A 157 18.26 31.73 3.57
CA ALA A 157 19.47 32.52 3.35
C ALA A 157 19.70 33.52 4.51
N ALA A 158 18.64 34.21 4.95
CA ALA A 158 18.72 35.14 6.07
C ALA A 158 19.13 34.44 7.38
N GLU A 159 18.46 33.35 7.75
CA GLU A 159 18.76 32.62 9.01
C GLU A 159 20.16 31.97 8.94
N HIS A 160 20.50 31.34 7.81
CA HIS A 160 21.81 30.71 7.61
C HIS A 160 22.96 31.73 7.67
N SER A 161 22.75 32.95 7.17
CA SER A 161 23.76 34.02 7.25
C SER A 161 24.13 34.42 8.69
N THR A 162 23.23 34.16 9.65
CA THR A 162 23.48 34.40 11.08
C THR A 162 24.19 33.24 11.78
N GLY A 163 24.45 32.13 11.07
CA GLY A 163 25.01 30.90 11.62
C GLY A 163 23.97 29.98 12.29
N ARG A 164 22.67 30.32 12.21
CA ARG A 164 21.60 29.51 12.81
C ARG A 164 21.34 28.26 11.96
N PRO A 165 21.29 27.05 12.55
CA PRO A 165 20.95 25.83 11.83
C PRO A 165 19.48 25.83 11.40
N VAL A 166 19.22 25.32 10.19
CA VAL A 166 17.87 25.30 9.58
C VAL A 166 17.51 23.88 9.16
N LEU A 167 16.33 23.42 9.56
CA LEU A 167 15.72 22.17 9.09
C LEU A 167 14.47 22.51 8.27
N VAL A 168 14.38 21.97 7.05
CA VAL A 168 13.25 22.21 6.15
C VAL A 168 12.54 20.88 5.85
N GLY A 169 11.25 20.81 6.17
CA GLY A 169 10.39 19.68 5.82
C GLY A 169 9.63 19.92 4.51
N THR A 170 9.59 18.91 3.64
CA THR A 170 8.82 18.93 2.38
C THR A 170 7.94 17.69 2.28
N ALA A 171 6.79 17.82 1.60
CA ALA A 171 5.82 16.72 1.47
C ALA A 171 6.19 15.65 0.42
N SER A 172 7.16 15.91 -0.45
CA SER A 172 7.61 14.96 -1.48
C SER A 172 9.08 15.13 -1.79
N VAL A 173 9.70 14.08 -2.34
CA VAL A 173 11.09 14.09 -2.81
C VAL A 173 11.30 15.14 -3.91
N GLU A 174 10.35 15.23 -4.86
CA GLU A 174 10.41 16.23 -5.94
C GLU A 174 10.43 17.67 -5.40
N ALA A 175 9.66 17.94 -4.34
CA ALA A 175 9.66 19.24 -3.68
C ALA A 175 11.02 19.51 -3.00
N SER A 176 11.63 18.49 -2.38
CA SER A 176 12.99 18.58 -1.82
C SER A 176 14.02 18.91 -2.91
N GLU A 177 13.97 18.19 -4.04
CA GLU A 177 14.90 18.38 -5.16
C GLU A 177 14.75 19.75 -5.82
N THR A 178 13.52 20.23 -5.93
CA THR A 178 13.24 21.58 -6.44
C THR A 178 13.83 22.64 -5.51
N LEU A 179 13.61 22.53 -4.20
CA LEU A 179 14.18 23.46 -3.22
C LEU A 179 15.71 23.39 -3.20
N SER A 180 16.29 22.18 -3.25
CA SER A 180 17.74 21.95 -3.32
C SER A 180 18.37 22.66 -4.52
N ARG A 181 17.76 22.57 -5.71
CA ARG A 181 18.21 23.31 -6.90
C ARG A 181 18.11 24.82 -6.74
N MET A 182 17.09 25.33 -6.05
CA MET A 182 16.95 26.77 -5.80
C MET A 182 17.99 27.29 -4.82
N LEU A 183 18.43 26.49 -3.84
CA LEU A 183 19.47 26.86 -2.87
C LEU A 183 20.90 26.81 -3.42
N LYS A 184 21.14 26.04 -4.50
CA LYS A 184 22.45 25.96 -5.18
C LYS A 184 22.71 27.12 -6.15
N ARG A 185 21.71 27.96 -6.41
CA ARG A 185 21.82 29.15 -7.26
C ARG A 185 22.14 30.36 -6.40
#